data_AF-A0A811NFI5-F1
#
_entry.id   AF-A0A811NFI5-F1
#
_cell.length_a   1.000
_cell.length_b   1.000
_cell.length_c   1.000
_cell.angle_alpha   90.00
_cell.angle_beta   90.00
_cell.angle_gamma   90.00
#
_symmetry.space_group_name_H-M   'P 1'
#
loop_
_entity.id
_entity.type
_entity.pdbx_description
1 polymer ?
#
loop_
_entity_poly.entity_id
_entity_poly.type
_entity_poly.pdbx_seq_one_letter_code
_entity_poly.pdbx_strand_id
1 'polypeptide(L)'
;MENMLDPPAEGLETPRSSTENVSTVLSQTSATSTFLKNAGLETPGSNLASAAREAQLREQLQAEKIRANLLQQELDTLKKKGEETEESLAKTQEVMRRTQQEMEEFKKKQEANDLIIQRILNLNLGNRAT
;
A
#
# COMPACT_ATOMS: atom_id res chain seq x y z
N MET A 1 67.40 -40.90 60.71
CA MET A 1 66.75 -39.79 61.44
C MET A 1 66.92 -38.55 60.58
N GLU A 2 65.81 -37.84 60.34
CA GLU A 2 65.66 -36.59 59.57
C GLU A 2 65.96 -36.71 58.05
N ASN A 3 65.14 -36.19 57.11
CA ASN A 3 64.25 -35.04 57.15
C ASN A 3 62.95 -35.27 56.36
N MET A 4 61.90 -34.59 56.85
CA MET A 4 60.56 -34.47 56.25
C MET A 4 60.61 -33.72 54.92
N LEU A 5 59.89 -34.23 53.92
CA LEU A 5 59.44 -33.47 52.75
C LEU A 5 57.97 -33.82 52.55
N ASP A 6 57.10 -33.09 53.25
CA ASP A 6 55.70 -33.00 52.90
C ASP A 6 55.60 -32.34 51.50
N PRO A 7 54.74 -32.86 50.60
CA PRO A 7 54.47 -32.19 49.35
C PRO A 7 53.76 -30.85 49.63
N PRO A 8 54.10 -29.74 48.94
CA PRO A 8 53.37 -28.50 49.12
C PRO A 8 51.94 -28.70 48.62
N ALA A 9 50.98 -28.40 49.47
CA ALA A 9 49.57 -28.36 49.12
C ALA A 9 49.37 -27.42 47.92
N GLU A 10 49.03 -27.98 46.75
CA GLU A 10 48.51 -27.25 45.59
C GLU A 10 47.11 -26.72 45.95
N GLY A 11 47.10 -25.60 46.66
CA GLY A 11 45.91 -24.85 47.05
C GLY A 11 46.14 -23.35 46.93
N LEU A 12 47.11 -22.91 46.13
CA LEU A 12 47.20 -21.49 45.76
C LEU A 12 46.17 -21.22 44.66
N GLU A 13 44.92 -20.98 45.08
CA GLU A 13 44.12 -20.02 44.34
C GLU A 13 44.92 -18.71 44.34
N THR A 14 45.51 -18.41 43.18
CA THR A 14 46.19 -17.13 42.96
C THR A 14 45.23 -16.03 43.40
N PRO A 15 45.65 -15.09 44.28
CA PRO A 15 44.80 -13.97 44.63
C PRO A 15 44.46 -13.24 43.34
N ARG A 16 43.18 -13.27 42.94
CA ARG A 16 42.70 -12.65 41.70
C ARG A 16 43.31 -11.26 41.59
N SER A 17 43.92 -10.96 40.44
CA SER A 17 44.55 -9.66 40.22
C SER A 17 43.52 -8.56 40.45
N SER A 18 43.91 -7.43 41.07
CA SER A 18 43.00 -6.30 41.29
C SER A 18 42.35 -5.83 39.99
N THR A 19 43.06 -5.91 38.86
CA THR A 19 42.52 -5.62 37.52
C THR A 19 41.42 -6.59 37.09
N GLU A 20 41.56 -7.87 37.41
CA GLU A 20 40.57 -8.89 37.09
C GLU A 20 39.31 -8.74 37.96
N ASN A 21 39.50 -8.44 39.25
CA ASN A 21 38.39 -8.14 40.17
C ASN A 21 37.61 -6.91 39.71
N VAL A 22 38.31 -5.82 39.33
CA VAL A 22 37.66 -4.61 38.81
C VAL A 22 36.93 -4.89 37.50
N SER A 23 37.53 -5.64 36.57
CA SER A 23 36.88 -6.05 35.32
C SER A 23 35.61 -6.86 35.55
N THR A 24 35.65 -7.80 36.51
CA THR A 24 34.51 -8.65 36.85
C THR A 24 33.38 -7.84 37.48
N VAL A 25 33.70 -6.96 38.44
CA VAL A 25 32.73 -6.07 39.08
C VAL A 25 32.11 -5.12 38.06
N LEU A 26 32.90 -4.51 37.17
CA LEU A 26 32.36 -3.63 36.12
C LEU A 26 31.46 -4.39 35.14
N SER A 27 31.83 -5.61 34.76
CA SER A 27 31.02 -6.45 33.88
C SER A 27 29.67 -6.81 34.52
N GLN A 28 29.67 -7.22 35.79
CA GLN A 28 28.44 -7.50 36.55
C GLN A 28 27.59 -6.24 36.73
N THR A 29 28.21 -5.13 37.12
CA THR A 29 27.51 -3.86 37.35
C THR A 29 26.92 -3.29 36.06
N SER A 30 27.63 -3.42 34.94
CA SER A 30 27.15 -2.97 33.61
C SER A 30 25.98 -3.82 33.10
N ALA A 31 25.93 -5.11 33.41
CA ALA A 31 24.83 -6.00 33.04
C ALA A 31 23.55 -5.71 33.84
N THR A 32 23.69 -5.32 35.12
CA THR A 32 22.56 -5.00 36.00
C THR A 32 22.12 -3.52 35.91
N SER A 33 23.01 -2.63 35.47
CA SER A 33 22.72 -1.20 35.38
C SER A 33 21.72 -0.89 34.27
N THR A 34 20.56 -0.35 34.66
CA THR A 34 19.56 0.19 33.72
C THR A 34 20.00 1.52 33.12
N PHE A 35 21.00 2.20 33.68
CA PHE A 35 21.44 3.51 33.22
C PHE A 35 21.96 3.47 31.78
N LEU A 36 22.77 2.47 31.43
CA LEU A 36 23.30 2.30 30.07
C LEU A 36 22.20 1.93 29.07
N LYS A 37 21.28 1.04 29.47
CA LYS A 37 20.07 0.72 28.69
C LYS A 37 19.21 1.95 28.42
N ASN A 38 18.99 2.78 29.44
CA ASN A 38 18.18 4.00 29.32
C ASN A 38 18.88 5.09 28.48
N ALA A 39 20.21 5.13 28.51
CA ALA A 39 21.02 6.03 27.68
C ALA A 39 21.17 5.55 26.23
N GLY A 40 20.60 4.39 25.87
CA GLY A 40 20.74 3.80 24.53
C GLY A 40 22.15 3.26 24.24
N LEU A 41 22.98 3.10 25.27
CA LEU A 41 24.32 2.53 25.16
C LEU A 41 24.20 1.02 25.35
N GLU A 42 24.14 0.31 24.23
CA GLU A 42 24.04 -1.13 24.16
C GLU A 42 25.25 -1.81 24.83
N THR A 43 25.01 -2.79 25.70
CA THR A 43 26.07 -3.63 26.24
C THR A 43 26.63 -4.52 25.12
N PRO A 44 27.91 -4.92 25.16
CA PRO A 44 28.58 -5.63 24.06
C PRO A 44 27.95 -6.97 23.61
N GLY A 45 26.92 -7.46 24.31
CA GLY A 45 26.14 -8.64 23.91
C GLY A 45 24.93 -8.36 23.00
N SER A 46 24.61 -7.10 22.68
CA SER A 46 23.37 -6.72 21.98
C SER A 46 23.40 -6.88 20.44
N ASN A 47 24.58 -7.11 19.85
CA ASN A 47 24.76 -7.16 18.39
C ASN A 47 23.89 -8.22 17.68
N LEU A 48 23.50 -9.29 18.38
CA LEU A 48 22.64 -10.33 17.81
C LEU A 48 21.17 -9.88 17.75
N ALA A 49 20.72 -9.11 18.75
CA ALA A 49 19.37 -8.56 18.79
C ALA A 49 19.19 -7.43 17.77
N SER A 50 20.23 -6.61 17.54
CA SER A 50 20.21 -5.58 16.51
C SER A 50 20.16 -6.18 15.09
N ALA A 51 20.94 -7.24 14.82
CA ALA A 51 20.93 -7.93 13.53
C ALA A 51 19.57 -8.59 13.22
N ALA A 52 18.94 -9.22 14.22
CA ALA A 52 17.61 -9.80 14.08
C ALA A 52 16.54 -8.73 13.76
N ARG A 53 16.61 -7.58 14.44
CA ARG A 53 15.71 -6.45 14.19
C ARG A 53 15.91 -5.85 12.80
N GLU A 54 17.16 -5.75 12.35
CA GLU A 54 17.49 -5.26 11.00
C GLU A 54 16.99 -6.21 9.90
N ALA A 55 17.10 -7.52 10.11
CA ALA A 55 16.54 -8.52 9.21
C ALA A 55 15.00 -8.42 9.13
N GLN A 56 14.34 -8.27 10.28
CA GLN A 56 12.89 -8.08 10.35
C GLN A 56 12.42 -6.79 9.64
N LEU A 57 13.17 -5.69 9.79
CA LEU A 57 12.90 -4.43 9.08
C LEU A 57 13.05 -4.57 7.56
N ARG A 58 14.07 -5.31 7.10
CA ARG A 58 14.24 -5.59 5.66
C ARG A 58 13.10 -6.44 5.11
N GLU A 59 12.66 -7.44 5.85
CA GLU A 59 11.53 -8.28 5.45
C GLU A 59 10.25 -7.45 5.33
N GLN A 60 9.94 -6.62 6.32
CA GLN A 60 8.78 -5.71 6.28
C GLN A 60 8.86 -4.74 5.10
N LEU A 61 10.04 -4.19 4.80
CA LEU A 61 10.24 -3.31 3.66
C LEU A 61 9.98 -4.03 2.33
N GLN A 62 10.41 -5.29 2.20
CA GLN A 62 10.15 -6.09 1.00
C GLN A 62 8.65 -6.42 0.87
N ALA A 63 8.00 -6.83 1.96
CA ALA A 63 6.57 -7.08 1.99
C ALA A 63 5.78 -5.82 1.59
N GLU A 64 6.15 -4.66 2.11
CA GLU A 64 5.49 -3.39 1.79
C GLU A 64 5.75 -2.97 0.34
N LYS A 65 6.96 -3.19 -0.20
CA LYS A 65 7.25 -2.95 -1.63
C LYS A 65 6.39 -3.82 -2.55
N ILE A 66 6.23 -5.10 -2.21
CA ILE A 66 5.38 -6.02 -2.97
C ILE A 66 3.93 -5.55 -2.90
N ARG A 67 3.46 -5.18 -1.70
CA ARG A 67 2.11 -4.65 -1.49
C ARG A 67 1.87 -3.37 -2.28
N ALA A 68 2.81 -2.43 -2.25
CA ALA A 68 2.73 -1.18 -2.99
C ALA A 68 2.71 -1.43 -4.51
N ASN A 69 3.49 -2.39 -5.00
CA ASN A 69 3.47 -2.75 -6.42
C ASN A 69 2.13 -3.36 -6.84
N LEU A 70 1.56 -4.25 -6.01
CA LEU A 70 0.24 -4.83 -6.26
C LEU A 70 -0.85 -3.75 -6.27
N LEU A 71 -0.82 -2.84 -5.29
CA LEU A 71 -1.74 -1.70 -5.23
C LEU A 71 -1.61 -0.79 -6.45
N GLN A 72 -0.38 -0.52 -6.92
CA GLN A 72 -0.17 0.27 -8.12
C GLN A 72 -0.77 -0.41 -9.35
N GLN A 73 -0.60 -1.73 -9.49
CA GLN A 73 -1.19 -2.50 -10.57
C GLN A 73 -2.72 -2.46 -10.51
N GLU A 74 -3.32 -2.63 -9.34
CA GLU A 74 -4.77 -2.48 -9.15
C GLU A 74 -5.25 -1.08 -9.55
N LEU A 75 -4.51 -0.03 -9.18
CA LEU A 75 -4.83 1.35 -9.50
C LEU A 75 -4.77 1.60 -11.01
N ASP A 76 -3.75 1.09 -11.68
CA ASP A 76 -3.60 1.21 -13.14
C ASP A 76 -4.71 0.46 -13.88
N THR A 77 -5.06 -0.75 -13.43
CA THR A 77 -6.18 -1.51 -14.01
C THR A 77 -7.52 -0.81 -13.81
N LEU A 78 -7.75 -0.25 -12.61
CA LEU A 78 -8.97 0.48 -12.30
C LEU A 78 -9.06 1.78 -13.12
N LYS A 79 -7.95 2.49 -13.28
CA LYS A 79 -7.86 3.69 -14.12
C LYS A 79 -8.19 3.38 -15.57
N LYS A 80 -7.59 2.32 -16.13
CA LYS A 80 -7.88 1.88 -17.51
C LYS A 80 -9.36 1.52 -17.68
N LYS A 81 -9.93 0.77 -16.73
CA LYS A 81 -11.36 0.44 -16.74
C LYS A 81 -12.24 1.69 -16.65
N GLY A 82 -11.82 2.68 -15.86
CA GLY A 82 -12.45 3.99 -15.75
C GLY A 82 -12.49 4.72 -17.08
N GLU A 83 -11.33 4.83 -17.75
CA GLU A 83 -11.20 5.44 -19.08
C GLU A 83 -12.09 4.74 -20.12
N GLU A 84 -12.12 3.40 -20.14
CA GLU A 84 -12.98 2.61 -21.02
C GLU A 84 -14.48 2.85 -20.74
N THR A 85 -14.88 2.94 -19.47
CA THR A 85 -16.27 3.26 -19.11
C THR A 85 -16.66 4.69 -19.48
N GLU A 86 -15.76 5.65 -19.32
CA GLU A 86 -16.01 7.04 -19.70
C GLU A 86 -16.14 7.18 -21.22
N GLU A 87 -15.27 6.52 -21.99
CA GLU A 87 -15.37 6.49 -23.45
C GLU A 87 -16.67 5.84 -23.93
N SER A 88 -17.07 4.73 -23.30
CA SER A 88 -18.35 4.05 -23.58
C SER A 88 -19.54 4.98 -23.29
N LEU A 89 -19.52 5.67 -22.15
CA LEU A 89 -20.56 6.64 -21.79
C LEU A 89 -20.64 7.79 -22.79
N ALA A 90 -19.49 8.35 -23.19
CA ALA A 90 -19.43 9.41 -24.19
C ALA A 90 -20.01 8.96 -25.53
N LYS A 91 -19.69 7.74 -25.97
CA LYS A 91 -20.28 7.14 -27.18
C LYS A 91 -21.80 6.98 -27.06
N THR A 92 -22.29 6.48 -25.93
CA THR A 92 -23.73 6.34 -25.68
C THR A 92 -24.45 7.69 -25.71
N GLN A 93 -23.86 8.72 -25.09
CA GLN A 93 -24.43 10.07 -25.11
C GLN A 93 -24.50 10.64 -26.52
N GLU A 94 -23.45 10.48 -27.33
CA GLU A 94 -23.46 10.95 -28.72
C GLU A 94 -24.51 10.21 -29.57
N VAL A 95 -24.66 8.90 -29.39
CA VAL A 95 -25.73 8.13 -30.06
C VAL A 95 -27.10 8.62 -29.64
N MET A 96 -27.33 8.81 -28.33
CA MET A 96 -28.60 9.35 -27.82
C MET A 96 -28.92 10.72 -28.45
N ARG A 97 -27.92 11.61 -28.50
CA ARG A 97 -28.05 12.94 -29.09
C ARG A 97 -28.45 12.87 -30.57
N ARG A 98 -27.80 12.00 -31.35
CA ARG A 98 -28.13 11.79 -32.77
C ARG A 98 -29.55 11.25 -32.94
N THR A 99 -29.92 10.21 -32.20
CA THR A 99 -31.26 9.63 -32.24
C THR A 99 -32.33 10.68 -31.91
N GLN A 100 -32.05 11.56 -30.95
CA GLN A 100 -32.98 12.63 -30.59
C GLN A 100 -33.15 13.66 -31.73
N GLN A 101 -32.05 14.03 -32.40
CA GLN A 101 -32.11 14.91 -33.57
C GLN A 101 -32.91 14.28 -34.72
N GLU A 102 -32.65 13.01 -35.03
CA GLU A 102 -33.39 12.28 -36.07
C GLU A 102 -34.89 12.20 -35.75
N MET A 103 -35.24 11.98 -34.48
CA MET A 103 -36.64 11.95 -34.04
C MET A 103 -37.31 13.32 -34.18
N GLU A 104 -36.63 14.41 -33.85
CA GLU A 104 -37.15 15.77 -34.04
C GLU A 104 -37.36 16.11 -35.52
N GLU A 105 -36.40 15.73 -36.38
CA GLU A 105 -36.54 15.91 -37.83
C GLU A 105 -37.69 15.09 -38.41
N PHE A 106 -37.82 13.83 -37.98
CA PHE A 106 -38.92 12.97 -38.38
C PHE A 106 -40.26 13.58 -37.96
N LYS A 107 -40.36 14.06 -36.72
CA LYS A 107 -41.57 14.71 -36.21
C LYS A 107 -41.93 15.96 -37.02
N LYS A 108 -40.97 16.83 -37.33
CA LYS A 108 -41.19 18.01 -38.18
C LYS A 108 -41.68 17.63 -39.58
N LYS A 109 -41.10 16.60 -40.18
CA LYS A 109 -41.54 16.08 -41.49
C LYS A 109 -42.96 15.52 -41.43
N GLN A 110 -43.29 14.82 -40.35
CA GLN A 110 -44.63 14.30 -40.12
C GLN A 110 -45.66 15.43 -39.98
N GLU A 111 -45.38 16.42 -39.14
CA GLU A 111 -46.25 17.60 -38.98
C GLU A 111 -46.47 18.35 -40.31
N ALA A 112 -45.41 18.52 -41.11
CA ALA A 112 -45.53 19.12 -42.44
C ALA A 112 -46.38 18.27 -43.40
N ASN A 113 -46.23 16.94 -43.35
CA ASN A 113 -47.04 16.02 -44.15
C ASN A 113 -48.53 16.11 -43.77
N ASP A 114 -48.82 16.10 -42.47
CA ASP A 114 -50.19 16.20 -41.94
C ASP A 114 -50.86 17.52 -42.40
N LEU A 115 -50.13 18.64 -42.37
CA LEU A 115 -50.63 19.92 -42.86
C LEU A 115 -50.95 19.90 -44.37
N ILE A 116 -50.11 19.25 -45.18
CA ILE A 116 -50.35 19.09 -46.61
C ILE A 116 -51.61 18.26 -46.85
N ILE A 117 -51.76 17.13 -46.13
CA ILE A 117 -52.94 16.28 -46.23
C ILE A 117 -54.20 17.06 -45.84
N GLN A 118 -54.18 17.80 -44.74
CA GLN A 118 -55.30 18.65 -44.32
C GLN A 118 -55.68 19.67 -45.41
N ARG A 119 -54.69 20.32 -46.02
CA ARG A 119 -54.93 21.26 -47.13
C ARG A 119 -55.59 20.57 -48.33
N ILE A 120 -55.09 19.40 -48.74
CA ILE A 120 -55.67 18.63 -49.86
C ILE A 120 -57.11 18.21 -49.55
N LEU A 121 -57.38 17.71 -48.34
CA LEU A 121 -58.72 17.30 -47.92
C LEU A 121 -59.69 18.48 -47.94
N ASN A 122 -59.28 19.64 -47.41
CA ASN A 122 -60.10 20.86 -47.39
C ASN A 122 -60.42 21.36 -48.81
N LEU A 123 -59.46 21.32 -49.74
CA LEU A 123 -59.70 21.69 -51.15
C LEU A 123 -60.70 20.75 -51.84
N ASN A 124 -60.63 19.44 -51.58
CA ASN A 124 -61.57 18.48 -52.15
C ASN A 124 -62.99 18.61 -51.59
N LEU A 125 -63.13 19.00 -50.32
CA LEU A 125 -64.43 19.28 -49.69
C LEU A 125 -65.06 20.56 -50.26
N GLY A 126 -64.26 21.61 -50.46
CA GLY A 126 -64.72 22.87 -51.08
C GLY A 126 -65.20 22.67 -52.53
N ASN A 127 -64.51 21.85 -53.32
CA ASN A 127 -64.87 21.55 -54.71
C ASN A 127 -66.13 20.67 -54.87
N ARG A 128 -66.60 19.99 -53.81
CA ARG A 128 -67.86 19.20 -53.85
C ARG A 128 -69.10 19.99 -53.42
N ALA A 129 -68.93 21.20 -52.87
CA ALA A 129 -70.01 22.02 -52.34
C ALA A 129 -70.51 23.11 -53.32
N THR A 130 -69.93 23.19 -54.52
CA THR A 130 -70.34 24.05 -55.65
C THR A 130 -70.79 23.20 -56.82
#